data_AF-A0A0Q4ZNU6-F1
#
_entry.id   AF-A0A0Q4ZNU6-F1
#
_cell.length_a   1.000
_cell.length_b   1.000
_cell.length_c   1.000
_cell.angle_alpha   90.00
_cell.angle_beta   90.00
_cell.angle_gamma   90.00
#
_symmetry.space_group_name_H-M   'P 1'
#
loop_
_entity.id
_entity.type
_entity.pdbx_description
1 polymer ?
#
loop_
_entity_poly.entity_id
_entity_poly.type
_entity_poly.pdbx_seq_one_letter_code
_entity_poly.pdbx_strand_id
1 'polypeptide(L)'
;MAIADPSAAVALARHLRSEDAGLRNACIEALQSMPAAAGSVLPGLLSDPDPDVRILATEIVRTQRTGLANEWLAGLLDVETHPNVCGAAVEVLAEVGTPDAISALLAARTRFASEAFLPLAIDTVLARLDKGR
;
A
#
# COMPACT_ATOMS: atom_id res chain seq x y z
N MET A 1 5.72 28.80 6.14
CA MET A 1 4.80 27.65 6.32
C MET A 1 5.02 26.71 5.18
N ALA A 2 5.67 25.56 5.42
CA ALA A 2 5.70 24.50 4.41
C ALA A 2 4.33 23.80 4.49
N ILE A 3 3.53 23.89 3.44
CA ILE A 3 2.20 23.28 3.37
C ILE A 3 2.30 21.73 3.40
N ALA A 4 3.49 21.18 3.16
CA ALA A 4 3.81 19.76 3.23
C ALA A 4 4.67 19.44 4.46
N ASP A 5 4.09 19.54 5.66
CA ASP A 5 4.74 19.14 6.92
C ASP A 5 4.04 17.93 7.59
N PRO A 6 4.70 17.24 8.53
CA PRO A 6 4.12 16.07 9.20
C PRO A 6 2.80 16.33 9.93
N SER A 7 2.57 17.55 10.43
CA SER A 7 1.33 17.88 11.12
C SER A 7 0.15 17.96 10.16
N ALA A 8 0.37 18.46 8.93
CA ALA A 8 -0.61 18.42 7.86
C ALA A 8 -0.94 16.98 7.45
N ALA A 9 0.07 16.12 7.32
CA ALA A 9 -0.15 14.70 7.02
C ALA A 9 -1.00 14.00 8.10
N VAL A 10 -0.73 14.25 9.38
CA VAL A 10 -1.54 13.71 10.49
C VAL A 10 -2.98 14.22 10.44
N ALA A 11 -3.20 15.50 10.12
CA ALA A 11 -4.55 16.04 10.01
C ALA A 11 -5.34 15.39 8.86
N LEU A 12 -4.72 15.27 7.67
CA LEU A 12 -5.32 14.63 6.51
C LEU A 12 -5.62 13.14 6.75
N ALA A 13 -4.69 12.41 7.38
CA ALA A 13 -4.83 10.99 7.65
C ALA A 13 -6.06 10.63 8.50
N ARG A 14 -6.52 11.55 9.38
CA ARG A 14 -7.73 11.35 10.19
C ARG A 14 -9.00 11.26 9.36
N HIS A 15 -9.00 11.84 8.15
CA HIS A 15 -10.16 11.86 7.27
C HIS A 15 -10.25 10.61 6.37
N LEU A 16 -9.30 9.67 6.45
CA LEU A 16 -9.39 8.41 5.70
C LEU A 16 -10.56 7.52 6.14
N ARG A 17 -11.11 7.75 7.34
CA ARG A 17 -12.33 7.10 7.85
C ARG A 17 -13.61 7.93 7.66
N SER A 18 -13.53 9.07 6.99
CA SER A 18 -14.72 9.88 6.73
C SER A 18 -15.72 9.07 5.91
N GLU A 19 -17.02 9.14 6.19
CA GLU A 19 -18.05 8.53 5.32
C GLU A 19 -18.18 9.25 3.97
N ASP A 20 -17.75 10.52 3.90
CA ASP A 20 -17.69 11.29 2.65
C ASP A 20 -16.51 10.81 1.78
N ALA A 21 -16.83 10.09 0.70
CA ALA A 21 -15.86 9.56 -0.26
C ALA A 21 -15.06 10.67 -0.98
N GLY A 22 -15.68 11.82 -1.26
CA GLY A 22 -15.01 12.96 -1.88
C GLY A 22 -13.93 13.52 -0.96
N LEU A 23 -14.24 13.67 0.34
CA LEU A 23 -13.27 14.10 1.34
C LEU A 23 -12.14 13.08 1.51
N ARG A 24 -12.45 11.77 1.57
CA ARG A 24 -11.43 10.71 1.65
C ARG A 24 -10.46 10.79 0.49
N ASN A 25 -10.97 10.84 -0.75
CA ASN A 25 -10.16 10.87 -1.96
C ASN A 25 -9.30 12.13 -2.03
N ALA A 26 -9.86 13.30 -1.70
CA ALA A 26 -9.09 14.54 -1.65
C ALA A 26 -7.93 14.48 -0.63
N CYS A 27 -8.14 13.80 0.51
CA CYS A 27 -7.07 13.60 1.49
C CYS A 27 -5.99 12.64 1.00
N ILE A 28 -6.36 11.58 0.27
CA ILE A 28 -5.42 10.65 -0.35
C ILE A 28 -4.56 11.38 -1.38
N GLU A 29 -5.17 12.13 -2.30
CA GLU A 29 -4.48 12.92 -3.32
C GLU A 29 -3.53 13.95 -2.67
N ALA A 30 -3.99 14.64 -1.63
CA ALA A 30 -3.17 15.58 -0.88
C ALA A 30 -1.96 14.88 -0.24
N LEU A 31 -2.15 13.73 0.41
CA LEU A 31 -1.06 12.94 1.00
C LEU A 31 -0.08 12.45 -0.05
N GLN A 32 -0.58 11.97 -1.19
CA GLN A 32 0.23 11.55 -2.34
C GLN A 32 1.07 12.69 -2.93
N SER A 33 0.58 13.94 -2.86
CA SER A 33 1.32 15.14 -3.28
C SER A 33 2.42 15.59 -2.29
N MET A 34 2.46 15.00 -1.09
CA MET A 34 3.48 15.28 -0.07
C MET A 34 4.20 14.01 0.44
N PRO A 35 4.89 13.22 -0.42
CA PRO A 35 5.38 11.88 -0.06
C PRO A 35 6.23 11.83 1.21
N ALA A 36 7.13 12.82 1.41
CA ALA A 36 7.97 12.89 2.59
C ALA A 36 7.19 13.08 3.90
N ALA A 37 6.13 13.89 3.89
CA ALA A 37 5.26 14.09 5.05
C ALA A 37 4.34 12.88 5.26
N ALA A 38 3.76 12.33 4.18
CA ALA A 38 2.93 11.13 4.23
C ALA A 38 3.68 9.91 4.76
N GLY A 39 4.98 9.79 4.47
CA GLY A 39 5.84 8.73 5.00
C GLY A 39 5.83 8.62 6.53
N SER A 40 5.56 9.72 7.25
CA SER A 40 5.50 9.71 8.71
C SER A 40 4.23 9.07 9.29
N VAL A 41 3.13 9.01 8.52
CA VAL A 41 1.85 8.45 8.97
C VAL A 41 1.59 7.05 8.41
N LEU A 42 2.23 6.69 7.29
CA LEU A 42 2.04 5.43 6.59
C LEU A 42 2.20 4.17 7.46
N PRO A 43 3.22 4.03 8.34
CA PRO A 43 3.33 2.84 9.18
C PRO A 43 2.10 2.62 10.08
N GLY A 44 1.54 3.70 10.64
CA GLY A 44 0.32 3.63 11.42
C GLY A 44 -0.88 3.20 10.57
N LEU A 45 -1.04 3.83 9.39
CA LEU A 45 -2.15 3.54 8.48
C LEU A 45 -2.11 2.11 7.90
N LEU A 46 -0.93 1.57 7.64
CA LEU A 46 -0.75 0.20 7.16
C LEU A 46 -1.00 -0.86 8.25
N SER A 47 -1.03 -0.46 9.52
CA SER A 47 -1.35 -1.33 10.66
C SER A 47 -2.72 -1.04 11.28
N ASP A 48 -3.51 -0.19 10.62
CA ASP A 48 -4.80 0.27 11.13
C ASP A 48 -5.76 -0.91 11.33
N PRO A 49 -6.56 -0.95 12.43
CA PRO A 49 -7.52 -2.04 12.63
C PRO A 49 -8.57 -2.15 11.51
N ASP A 50 -8.87 -1.03 10.83
CA ASP A 50 -9.83 -0.98 9.74
C ASP A 50 -9.19 -1.39 8.41
N PRO A 51 -9.61 -2.51 7.77
CA PRO A 51 -9.06 -2.94 6.49
C PRO A 51 -9.26 -1.92 5.37
N ASP A 52 -10.32 -1.10 5.41
CA ASP A 52 -10.54 -0.09 4.38
C ASP A 52 -9.46 1.00 4.48
N VAL A 53 -9.09 1.42 5.69
CA VAL A 53 -7.97 2.35 5.90
C VAL A 53 -6.65 1.77 5.38
N ARG A 54 -6.41 0.46 5.61
CA ARG A 54 -5.20 -0.20 5.10
C ARG A 54 -5.16 -0.26 3.56
N ILE A 55 -6.30 -0.48 2.90
CA ILE A 55 -6.42 -0.37 1.43
C ILE A 55 -6.09 1.04 0.95
N LEU A 56 -6.64 2.08 1.59
CA LEU A 56 -6.32 3.47 1.22
C LEU A 56 -4.84 3.80 1.48
N ALA A 57 -4.24 3.20 2.51
CA ALA A 57 -2.83 3.37 2.82
C ALA A 57 -1.94 2.82 1.71
N THR A 58 -2.26 1.67 1.09
CA THR A 58 -1.47 1.14 -0.04
C THR A 58 -1.48 2.09 -1.22
N GLU A 59 -2.59 2.78 -1.49
CA GLU A 59 -2.65 3.81 -2.54
C GLU A 59 -1.72 4.99 -2.24
N ILE A 60 -1.63 5.42 -0.98
CA ILE A 60 -0.69 6.49 -0.58
C ILE A 60 0.76 6.02 -0.69
N VAL A 61 1.04 4.73 -0.46
CA VAL A 61 2.39 4.14 -0.65
C VAL A 61 2.85 4.22 -2.11
N ARG A 62 1.94 4.19 -3.08
CA ARG A 62 2.24 4.22 -4.53
C ARG A 62 3.17 5.37 -4.95
N THR A 63 3.09 6.53 -4.29
CA THR A 63 3.92 7.72 -4.63
C THR A 63 5.20 7.83 -3.81
N GLN A 64 5.48 6.85 -2.96
CA GLN A 64 6.69 6.83 -2.13
C GLN A 64 7.91 6.43 -2.95
N ARG A 65 9.10 6.69 -2.41
CA ARG A 65 10.34 6.21 -3.04
C ARG A 65 10.28 4.69 -3.18
N THR A 66 10.66 4.18 -4.34
CA THR A 66 10.54 2.75 -4.71
C THR A 66 11.03 1.81 -3.61
N GLY A 67 12.20 2.06 -3.01
CA GLY A 67 12.72 1.23 -1.92
C GLY A 67 11.79 1.18 -0.69
N LEU A 68 11.30 2.33 -0.22
CA LEU A 68 10.37 2.40 0.92
C LEU A 68 9.01 1.79 0.58
N ALA A 69 8.52 2.02 -0.64
CA ALA A 69 7.26 1.41 -1.08
C ALA A 69 7.34 -0.12 -1.06
N ASN A 70 8.44 -0.69 -1.55
CA ASN A 70 8.65 -2.13 -1.54
C ASN A 70 8.82 -2.67 -0.10
N GLU A 71 9.58 -1.99 0.75
CA GLU A 71 9.74 -2.36 2.17
C GLU A 71 8.39 -2.42 2.89
N TRP A 72 7.57 -1.37 2.77
CA TRP A 72 6.28 -1.29 3.45
C TRP A 72 5.26 -2.29 2.90
N LEU A 73 5.16 -2.47 1.59
CA LEU A 73 4.20 -3.40 1.01
C LEU A 73 4.61 -4.86 1.22
N ALA A 74 5.91 -5.19 1.21
CA ALA A 74 6.39 -6.51 1.58
C ALA A 74 6.08 -6.83 3.05
N GLY A 75 6.39 -5.89 3.96
CA GLY A 75 6.06 -6.04 5.38
C GLY A 75 4.56 -6.17 5.65
N LEU A 76 3.72 -5.45 4.90
CA LEU A 76 2.26 -5.62 4.94
C LEU A 76 1.85 -7.03 4.49
N LEU A 77 2.35 -7.51 3.34
CA LEU A 77 2.04 -8.85 2.82
C LEU A 77 2.47 -9.98 3.75
N ASP A 78 3.53 -9.80 4.54
CA ASP A 78 4.00 -10.83 5.48
C ASP A 78 3.01 -11.10 6.61
N VAL A 79 2.25 -10.09 7.05
CA VAL A 79 1.37 -10.19 8.23
C VAL A 79 -0.13 -10.04 7.93
N GLU A 80 -0.49 -9.41 6.82
CA GLU A 80 -1.88 -9.06 6.51
C GLU A 80 -2.75 -10.28 6.24
N THR A 81 -3.86 -10.44 6.94
CA THR A 81 -4.77 -11.58 6.78
C THR A 81 -5.95 -11.31 5.85
N HIS A 82 -6.28 -10.04 5.59
CA HIS A 82 -7.43 -9.66 4.80
C HIS A 82 -7.11 -9.70 3.30
N PRO A 83 -7.81 -10.54 2.50
CA PRO A 83 -7.46 -10.77 1.09
C PRO A 83 -7.53 -9.50 0.24
N ASN A 84 -8.50 -8.61 0.49
CA ASN A 84 -8.61 -7.35 -0.26
C ASN A 84 -7.44 -6.39 0.01
N VAL A 85 -6.89 -6.37 1.24
CA VAL A 85 -5.75 -5.51 1.58
C VAL A 85 -4.50 -6.05 0.89
N CYS A 86 -4.29 -7.37 0.90
CA CYS A 86 -3.23 -8.01 0.12
C CYS A 86 -3.40 -7.76 -1.38
N GLY A 87 -4.62 -7.79 -1.89
CA GLY A 87 -4.96 -7.41 -3.26
C GLY A 87 -4.46 -6.02 -3.64
N ALA A 88 -4.81 -5.02 -2.82
CA ALA A 88 -4.38 -3.64 -3.04
C ALA A 88 -2.86 -3.48 -2.99
N ALA A 89 -2.19 -4.17 -2.05
CA ALA A 89 -0.72 -4.19 -1.98
C ALA A 89 -0.09 -4.81 -3.24
N VAL A 90 -0.64 -5.93 -3.72
CA VAL A 90 -0.19 -6.61 -4.95
C VAL A 90 -0.41 -5.72 -6.17
N GLU A 91 -1.52 -4.99 -6.25
CA GLU A 91 -1.79 -4.04 -7.33
C GLU A 91 -0.74 -2.94 -7.38
N VAL A 92 -0.41 -2.33 -6.24
CA VAL A 92 0.63 -1.30 -6.19
C VAL A 92 2.00 -1.89 -6.54
N LEU A 93 2.32 -3.09 -6.03
CA LEU A 93 3.55 -3.81 -6.40
C LEU A 93 3.57 -4.23 -7.88
N ALA A 94 2.44 -4.31 -8.58
CA ALA A 94 2.42 -4.54 -10.02
C ALA A 94 3.01 -3.34 -10.79
N GLU A 95 2.87 -2.12 -10.26
CA GLU A 95 3.39 -0.90 -10.88
C GLU A 95 4.81 -0.57 -10.38
N VAL A 96 5.01 -0.49 -9.07
CA VAL A 96 6.26 0.01 -8.46
C VAL A 96 7.14 -1.07 -7.84
N GLY A 97 6.70 -2.33 -7.88
CA GLY A 97 7.43 -3.44 -7.29
C GLY A 97 8.77 -3.69 -7.96
N THR A 98 9.72 -4.16 -7.14
CA THR A 98 11.09 -4.56 -7.50
C THR A 98 11.33 -6.01 -7.07
N PRO A 99 12.45 -6.65 -7.47
CA PRO A 99 12.77 -8.01 -7.05
C PRO A 99 12.79 -8.24 -5.54
N ASP A 100 12.99 -7.19 -4.73
CA ASP A 100 12.98 -7.28 -3.27
C ASP A 100 11.63 -7.74 -2.70
N ALA A 101 10.52 -7.52 -3.42
CA ALA A 101 9.18 -7.94 -3.00
C ALA A 101 8.84 -9.41 -3.33
N ILE A 102 9.69 -10.12 -4.10
CA ILE A 102 9.40 -11.47 -4.61
C ILE A 102 9.12 -12.46 -3.46
N SER A 103 9.93 -12.42 -2.40
CA SER A 103 9.78 -13.34 -1.26
C SER A 103 8.42 -13.18 -0.57
N ALA A 104 8.00 -11.94 -0.30
CA ALA A 104 6.71 -11.64 0.32
C ALA A 104 5.54 -12.03 -0.59
N LEU A 105 5.65 -11.77 -1.91
CA LEU A 105 4.66 -12.18 -2.89
C LEU A 105 4.48 -13.71 -2.92
N LEU A 106 5.57 -14.49 -2.92
CA LEU A 106 5.50 -15.96 -2.88
C LEU A 106 4.85 -16.49 -1.58
N ALA A 107 5.16 -15.87 -0.45
CA ALA A 107 4.55 -16.21 0.83
C ALA A 107 3.04 -15.92 0.82
N ALA A 108 2.65 -14.73 0.36
CA ALA A 108 1.24 -14.34 0.21
C ALA A 108 0.50 -15.27 -0.75
N ARG A 109 1.11 -15.63 -1.89
CA ARG A 109 0.55 -16.56 -2.87
C ARG A 109 0.20 -17.91 -2.24
N THR A 110 1.10 -18.43 -1.41
CA THR A 110 0.90 -19.70 -0.69
C THR A 110 -0.26 -19.59 0.30
N ARG A 111 -0.28 -18.50 1.08
CA ARG A 111 -1.27 -18.27 2.13
C ARG A 111 -2.69 -18.06 1.59
N PHE A 112 -2.81 -17.43 0.42
CA PHE A 112 -4.07 -17.13 -0.23
C PHE A 112 -4.34 -18.02 -1.45
N ALA A 113 -3.78 -19.24 -1.50
CA ALA A 113 -3.92 -20.15 -2.63
C ALA A 113 -5.37 -20.52 -2.99
N SER A 114 -6.30 -20.42 -2.03
CA SER A 114 -7.73 -20.66 -2.23
C SER A 114 -8.54 -19.43 -2.64
N GLU A 115 -7.96 -18.23 -2.60
CA GLU A 115 -8.64 -17.00 -3.00
C GLU A 115 -8.83 -16.94 -4.52
N ALA A 116 -9.99 -16.47 -4.98
CA ALA A 116 -10.37 -16.57 -6.38
C ALA A 116 -9.46 -15.78 -7.33
N PHE A 117 -8.99 -14.60 -6.93
CA PHE A 117 -8.21 -13.71 -7.81
C PHE A 117 -6.73 -13.57 -7.41
N LEU A 118 -6.44 -13.66 -6.11
CA LEU A 118 -5.17 -13.20 -5.56
C LEU A 118 -3.95 -14.01 -6.04
N PRO A 119 -3.99 -15.35 -6.15
CA PRO A 119 -2.87 -16.12 -6.69
C PRO A 119 -2.50 -15.70 -8.12
N LEU A 120 -3.49 -15.48 -8.99
CA LEU A 120 -3.27 -15.07 -10.38
C LEU A 120 -2.70 -13.65 -10.47
N ALA A 121 -3.21 -12.72 -9.64
CA ALA A 121 -2.66 -11.37 -9.56
C ALA A 121 -1.19 -11.41 -9.14
N ILE A 122 -0.86 -12.19 -8.10
CA ILE A 122 0.51 -12.35 -7.63
C ILE A 122 1.41 -12.98 -8.71
N ASP A 123 0.95 -14.03 -9.38
CA ASP A 123 1.71 -14.69 -10.46
C ASP A 123 2.05 -13.73 -11.59
N THR A 124 1.12 -12.81 -11.91
CA THR A 124 1.34 -11.76 -12.91
C THR A 124 2.46 -10.80 -12.49
N VAL A 125 2.47 -10.37 -11.22
CA VAL A 125 3.52 -9.50 -10.69
C VAL A 125 4.87 -10.22 -10.65
N LEU A 126 4.91 -11.46 -10.16
CA LEU A 126 6.12 -12.28 -10.12
C LEU A 126 6.74 -12.46 -11.52
N ALA A 127 5.92 -12.77 -12.53
CA ALA A 127 6.38 -12.93 -13.90
C ALA A 127 6.95 -11.62 -14.50
N ARG A 128 6.42 -10.46 -14.10
CA ARG A 128 6.97 -9.15 -14.47
C ARG A 128 8.33 -8.91 -13.81
N LEU A 129 8.43 -9.16 -12.51
CA LEU A 129 9.64 -8.94 -11.72
C LEU A 129 10.80 -9.85 -12.13
N ASP A 130 10.50 -11.08 -12.57
CA ASP A 130 11.50 -12.04 -13.04
C ASP A 130 12.16 -11.59 -14.36
N LYS A 131 11.37 -11.01 -15.28
CA LYS A 131 11.84 -10.50 -16.58
C LYS A 131 12.66 -9.21 -16.49
N GLY A 132 12.60 -8.51 -15.34
CA GLY A 132 13.33 -7.28 -15.10
C GLY A 132 14.74 -7.47 -14.52
N ARG A 133 15.19 -8.72 -14.36
CA ARG A 133 16.55 -9.08 -13.94
C ARG A 133 17.55 -9.09 -15.09
#